data_AF-A0AAQ2UA01-F1
#
_entry.id   AF-A0AAQ2UA01-F1
#
_cell.length_a   1.000
_cell.length_b   1.000
_cell.length_c   1.000
_cell.angle_alpha   90.00
_cell.angle_beta   90.00
_cell.angle_gamma   90.00
#
_symmetry.space_group_name_H-M   'P 1'
#
loop_
_entity.id
_entity.type
_entity.pdbx_description
1 polymer ?
#
loop_
_entity_poly.entity_id
_entity_poly.type
_entity_poly.pdbx_seq_one_letter_code
_entity_poly.pdbx_strand_id
1 'polypeptide(L)'
;MRNIDETYKTELNFVDEFNLSRNGMIKEIEQEFNIIRLCLFESQELDEQYQSVLDRIIVMPLRKLLCEKASVLLNVCPTFKMPLLDGIEVRYDDGQHIVHTPLRIGSIQTWIPVEEWLKQNVSWFDRDVKSIAQMLPKYSYEYILNKLTGKLKELKSEFISLYACEQVEYKGEVMDVYCKRYPEDEIKNQRIYDILEQIGYNKLSIYDYLKHISDKRGAHIDVGHSLVVELVNYADNDKMTLIYYMGIQMIYAAKKQIPELEDYWKEMPCLESEM
;
A
#
# COMPACT_ATOMS: atom_id res chain seq x y z
N MET A 1 41.49 8.79 29.38
CA MET A 1 40.02 8.86 29.53
C MET A 1 39.72 9.62 30.82
N ARG A 2 38.88 10.66 30.77
CA ARG A 2 38.52 11.45 31.95
C ARG A 2 37.23 10.87 32.52
N ASN A 3 37.25 10.45 33.78
CA ASN A 3 36.05 10.00 34.48
C ASN A 3 35.19 11.23 34.82
N ILE A 4 33.92 11.23 34.40
CA ILE A 4 32.96 12.34 34.56
C ILE A 4 31.69 11.91 35.31
N ASP A 5 31.75 10.78 36.04
CA ASP A 5 30.60 10.13 36.70
C ASP A 5 29.75 11.09 37.57
N GLU A 6 30.32 12.17 38.10
CA GLU A 6 29.61 13.13 38.96
C GLU A 6 29.01 14.36 38.23
N THR A 7 29.28 14.52 36.93
CA THR A 7 28.81 15.68 36.14
C THR A 7 27.86 15.32 35.01
N TYR A 8 27.75 14.05 34.65
CA TYR A 8 26.80 13.59 33.64
C TYR A 8 25.41 13.41 34.26
N LYS A 9 24.51 14.37 34.03
CA LYS A 9 23.07 14.23 34.29
C LYS A 9 22.33 14.21 32.97
N THR A 10 21.56 13.16 32.73
CA THR A 10 20.63 13.11 31.60
C THR A 10 19.45 14.03 31.93
N GLU A 11 19.25 15.08 31.14
CA GLU A 11 18.08 15.95 31.27
C GLU A 11 16.90 15.33 30.51
N LEU A 12 15.78 15.11 31.18
CA LEU A 12 14.56 14.71 30.50
C LEU A 12 14.10 15.85 29.59
N ASN A 13 14.11 15.62 28.29
CA ASN A 13 13.65 16.57 27.30
C ASN A 13 12.91 15.86 26.16
N PHE A 14 12.14 16.62 25.40
CA PHE A 14 11.33 16.11 24.29
C PHE A 14 12.11 15.96 22.97
N VAL A 15 13.42 16.20 22.98
CA VAL A 15 14.28 16.24 21.78
C VAL A 15 15.22 15.03 21.70
N ASP A 16 15.58 14.46 22.85
CA ASP A 16 16.47 13.30 22.92
C ASP A 16 15.76 12.05 22.39
N GLU A 17 16.12 11.65 21.18
CA GLU A 17 15.78 10.36 20.60
C GLU A 17 16.86 9.35 20.96
N PHE A 18 16.55 8.46 21.90
CA PHE A 18 17.43 7.33 22.23
C PHE A 18 17.15 6.16 21.29
N ASN A 19 18.21 5.58 20.72
CA ASN A 19 18.08 4.30 20.05
C ASN A 19 17.58 3.25 21.04
N LEU A 20 16.43 2.65 20.76
CA LEU A 20 15.89 1.59 21.59
C LEU A 20 16.85 0.41 21.63
N SER A 21 17.03 -0.16 22.83
CA SER A 21 17.60 -1.49 22.95
C SER A 21 16.76 -2.49 22.16
N ARG A 22 17.34 -3.64 21.78
CA ARG A 22 16.59 -4.70 21.09
C ARG A 22 15.30 -5.08 21.84
N ASN A 23 15.36 -5.23 23.16
CA ASN A 23 14.18 -5.49 23.99
C ASN A 23 13.14 -4.36 23.93
N GLY A 24 13.60 -3.10 23.88
CA GLY A 24 12.72 -1.94 23.68
C GLY A 24 12.02 -1.98 22.32
N MET A 25 12.76 -2.31 21.25
CA MET A 25 12.19 -2.47 19.91
C MET A 25 11.17 -3.62 19.85
N ILE A 26 11.44 -4.76 20.50
CA ILE A 26 10.49 -5.86 20.60
C ILE A 26 9.18 -5.41 21.26
N LYS A 27 9.24 -4.71 22.39
CA LYS A 27 8.05 -4.18 23.06
C LYS A 27 7.27 -3.20 22.19
N GLU A 28 7.96 -2.38 21.41
CA GLU A 28 7.29 -1.49 20.45
C GLU A 28 6.59 -2.28 19.34
N ILE A 29 7.23 -3.31 18.78
CA ILE A 29 6.60 -4.21 17.80
C ILE A 29 5.36 -4.88 18.39
N GLU A 30 5.43 -5.41 19.62
CA GLU A 30 4.26 -5.99 20.30
C GLU A 30 3.13 -4.99 20.48
N GLN A 31 3.45 -3.73 20.78
CA GLN A 31 2.45 -2.67 20.91
C GLN A 31 1.74 -2.39 19.59
N GLU A 32 2.48 -2.33 18.48
CA GLU A 32 1.90 -2.20 17.14
C GLU A 32 1.04 -3.43 16.77
N PHE A 33 1.48 -4.64 17.14
CA PHE A 33 0.68 -5.85 16.94
C PHE A 33 -0.59 -5.85 17.79
N ASN A 34 -0.54 -5.32 19.01
CA ASN A 34 -1.72 -5.21 19.88
C ASN A 34 -2.80 -4.30 19.27
N ILE A 35 -2.41 -3.25 18.52
CA ILE A 35 -3.36 -2.39 17.80
C ILE A 35 -4.11 -3.21 16.74
N ILE A 36 -3.40 -4.01 15.96
CA ILE A 36 -4.00 -4.87 14.92
C ILE A 36 -4.91 -5.90 15.58
N ARG A 37 -4.42 -6.59 16.62
CA ARG A 37 -5.17 -7.60 17.39
C ARG A 37 -6.45 -7.03 18.01
N LEU A 38 -6.39 -5.81 18.55
CA LEU A 38 -7.58 -5.13 19.07
C LEU A 38 -8.60 -4.91 17.95
N CYS A 39 -8.18 -4.38 16.80
CA CYS A 39 -9.10 -4.13 15.67
C CYS A 39 -9.73 -5.41 15.11
N LEU A 40 -9.03 -6.55 15.21
CA LEU A 40 -9.54 -7.89 14.86
C LEU A 40 -10.62 -8.39 15.81
N PHE A 41 -10.47 -8.14 17.12
CA PHE A 41 -11.52 -8.49 18.07
C PHE A 41 -12.73 -7.57 17.90
N GLU A 42 -12.51 -6.27 17.77
CA GLU A 42 -13.59 -5.30 17.60
C GLU A 42 -14.38 -5.50 16.30
N SER A 43 -13.76 -5.99 15.21
CA SER A 43 -14.50 -6.26 13.97
C SER A 43 -15.52 -7.38 14.05
N GLN A 44 -15.41 -8.25 15.05
CA GLN A 44 -16.40 -9.31 15.28
C GLN A 44 -17.65 -8.78 15.99
N GLU A 45 -17.51 -7.70 16.76
CA GLU A 45 -18.57 -7.11 17.58
C GLU A 45 -19.21 -5.87 16.93
N LEU A 46 -18.43 -5.12 16.14
CA LEU A 46 -18.87 -3.88 15.52
C LEU A 46 -19.58 -4.10 14.18
N ASP A 47 -20.49 -3.17 13.87
CA ASP A 47 -21.20 -3.13 12.59
C ASP A 47 -20.25 -2.83 11.41
N GLU A 48 -20.64 -3.28 10.21
CA GLU A 48 -19.88 -3.11 8.95
C GLU A 48 -19.52 -1.65 8.64
N GLN A 49 -20.32 -0.69 9.11
CA GLN A 49 -20.03 0.74 8.95
C GLN A 49 -18.67 1.17 9.55
N TYR A 50 -18.17 0.43 10.55
CA TYR A 50 -16.89 0.70 11.20
C TYR A 50 -15.68 0.04 10.51
N GLN A 51 -15.90 -0.85 9.55
CA GLN A 51 -14.82 -1.60 8.90
C GLN A 51 -13.76 -0.69 8.27
N SER A 52 -14.20 0.34 7.54
CA SER A 52 -13.28 1.32 6.95
C SER A 52 -12.47 2.10 7.98
N VAL A 53 -13.00 2.27 9.21
CA VAL A 53 -12.27 2.91 10.32
C VAL A 53 -11.23 1.94 10.87
N LEU A 54 -11.59 0.68 11.06
CA LEU A 54 -10.68 -0.34 11.58
C LEU A 54 -9.52 -0.60 10.60
N ASP A 55 -9.79 -0.69 9.29
CA ASP A 55 -8.76 -0.80 8.26
C ASP A 55 -7.76 0.37 8.32
N ARG A 56 -8.27 1.58 8.55
CA ARG A 56 -7.44 2.79 8.71
C ARG A 56 -6.60 2.77 9.99
N ILE A 57 -7.05 2.07 11.03
CA ILE A 57 -6.26 1.88 12.25
C ILE A 57 -5.18 0.83 12.00
N ILE A 58 -5.52 -0.31 11.41
CA ILE A 58 -4.59 -1.43 11.14
C ILE A 58 -3.49 -1.03 10.16
N VAL A 59 -3.81 -0.23 9.15
CA VAL A 59 -2.81 0.20 8.15
C VAL A 59 -1.70 1.06 8.77
N MET A 60 -1.92 1.70 9.92
CA MET A 60 -0.89 2.50 10.60
C MET A 60 0.29 1.62 11.08
N PRO A 61 0.08 0.59 11.92
CA PRO A 61 1.10 -0.41 12.23
C PRO A 61 1.78 -1.02 11.00
N LEU A 62 1.01 -1.40 9.97
CA LEU A 62 1.56 -1.99 8.74
C LEU A 62 2.55 -1.04 8.06
N ARG A 63 2.19 0.24 7.91
CA ARG A 63 3.09 1.24 7.33
C ARG A 63 4.33 1.45 8.18
N LYS A 64 4.15 1.63 9.49
CA LYS A 64 5.24 1.87 10.42
C LYS A 64 6.26 0.73 10.41
N LEU A 65 5.78 -0.51 10.38
CA LEU A 65 6.63 -1.70 10.48
C LEU A 65 7.15 -2.23 9.13
N LEU A 66 6.48 -1.98 8.01
CA LEU A 66 6.89 -2.53 6.70
C LEU A 66 7.35 -1.48 5.69
N CYS A 67 6.86 -0.25 5.75
CA CYS A 67 7.09 0.76 4.71
C CYS A 67 8.09 1.86 5.11
N GLU A 68 8.23 2.14 6.40
CA GLU A 68 9.07 3.24 6.88
C GLU A 68 10.55 2.85 6.95
N LYS A 69 11.43 3.79 6.60
CA LYS A 69 12.89 3.59 6.65
C LYS A 69 13.41 3.32 8.06
N ALA A 70 12.73 3.86 9.07
CA ALA A 70 13.07 3.71 10.48
C ALA A 70 12.27 2.56 11.14
N SER A 71 11.77 1.60 10.36
CA SER A 71 10.99 0.48 10.89
C SER A 71 11.76 -0.30 11.97
N VAL A 72 11.19 -0.34 13.17
CA VAL A 72 11.71 -1.14 14.29
C VAL A 72 11.71 -2.64 13.98
N LEU A 73 10.75 -3.12 13.17
CA LEU A 73 10.70 -4.52 12.73
C LEU A 73 11.88 -4.87 11.83
N LEU A 74 12.16 -4.02 10.82
CA LEU A 74 13.27 -4.23 9.90
C LEU A 74 14.63 -3.99 10.58
N ASN A 75 14.68 -3.16 11.63
CA ASN A 75 15.87 -3.03 12.47
C ASN A 75 16.14 -4.30 13.30
N VAL A 76 15.10 -4.92 13.87
CA VAL A 76 15.20 -6.16 14.65
C VAL A 76 15.49 -7.37 13.75
N CYS A 77 14.90 -7.41 12.55
CA CYS A 77 15.06 -8.48 11.57
C CYS A 77 15.29 -7.89 10.16
N PRO A 78 16.55 -7.55 9.79
CA PRO A 78 16.85 -6.94 8.48
C PRO A 78 16.52 -7.82 7.27
N THR A 79 16.49 -9.14 7.47
CA THR A 79 16.15 -10.13 6.44
C THR A 79 14.69 -10.58 6.54
N PHE A 80 13.83 -9.81 7.19
CA PHE A 80 12.42 -10.16 7.39
C PHE A 80 11.74 -10.44 6.05
N LYS A 81 10.99 -11.54 6.00
CA LYS A 81 10.24 -11.95 4.83
C LYS A 81 8.75 -11.99 5.12
N MET A 82 7.96 -11.64 4.12
CA MET A 82 6.51 -11.72 4.15
C MET A 82 6.03 -12.89 3.28
N PRO A 83 4.91 -13.54 3.64
CA PRO A 83 4.19 -14.45 2.76
C PRO A 83 3.83 -13.77 1.44
N LEU A 84 3.81 -14.54 0.35
CA LEU A 84 3.38 -14.02 -0.95
C LEU A 84 1.94 -13.50 -0.88
N LEU A 85 1.61 -12.55 -1.76
CA LEU A 85 0.23 -12.14 -1.95
C LEU A 85 -0.51 -13.25 -2.71
N ASP A 86 -1.00 -14.23 -1.97
CA ASP A 86 -1.69 -15.40 -2.48
C ASP A 86 -3.16 -15.35 -2.08
N GLY A 87 -4.00 -14.85 -2.98
CA GLY A 87 -5.44 -14.74 -2.80
C GLY A 87 -6.18 -15.23 -4.05
N ILE A 88 -7.47 -14.90 -4.15
CA ILE A 88 -8.28 -15.28 -5.31
C ILE A 88 -8.16 -14.19 -6.37
N GLU A 89 -7.46 -14.48 -7.46
CA GLU A 89 -7.42 -13.56 -8.60
C GLU A 89 -8.77 -13.57 -9.34
N VAL A 90 -9.41 -12.41 -9.45
CA VAL A 90 -10.64 -12.19 -10.21
C VAL A 90 -10.35 -11.22 -11.33
N ARG A 91 -10.79 -11.58 -12.54
CA ARG A 91 -10.70 -10.74 -13.75
C ARG A 91 -12.09 -10.21 -14.12
N TYR A 92 -12.18 -8.90 -14.34
CA TYR A 92 -13.38 -8.20 -14.77
C TYR A 92 -13.35 -7.94 -16.28
N ASP A 93 -14.53 -7.66 -16.86
CA ASP A 93 -14.73 -7.50 -18.31
C ASP A 93 -13.93 -6.36 -18.94
N ASP A 94 -13.55 -5.36 -18.14
CA ASP A 94 -12.71 -4.22 -18.57
C ASP A 94 -11.20 -4.53 -18.53
N GLY A 95 -10.83 -5.78 -18.28
CA GLY A 95 -9.45 -6.24 -18.18
C GLY A 95 -8.80 -5.89 -16.84
N GLN A 96 -9.57 -5.49 -15.82
CA GLN A 96 -9.06 -5.32 -14.47
C GLN A 96 -8.88 -6.68 -13.78
N HIS A 97 -7.76 -6.83 -13.08
CA HIS A 97 -7.45 -7.93 -12.17
C HIS A 97 -7.43 -7.40 -10.75
N ILE A 98 -7.98 -8.18 -9.81
CA ILE A 98 -7.94 -7.92 -8.38
C ILE A 98 -7.59 -9.21 -7.64
N VAL A 99 -6.70 -9.12 -6.65
CA VAL A 99 -6.45 -10.21 -5.70
C VAL A 99 -7.41 -10.04 -4.52
N HIS A 100 -8.41 -10.91 -4.44
CA HIS A 100 -9.40 -10.94 -3.36
C HIS A 100 -8.98 -11.82 -2.20
N THR A 101 -9.52 -11.49 -1.03
CA THR A 101 -9.49 -12.34 0.16
C THR A 101 -10.34 -13.62 -0.05
N PRO A 102 -10.11 -14.69 0.75
CA PRO A 102 -9.12 -14.83 1.82
C PRO A 102 -7.69 -14.99 1.28
N LEU A 103 -6.70 -14.45 1.99
CA LEU A 103 -5.29 -14.70 1.68
C LEU A 103 -4.80 -16.00 2.32
N ARG A 104 -3.96 -16.74 1.61
CA ARG A 104 -3.32 -17.97 2.05
C ARG A 104 -1.88 -17.70 2.49
N ILE A 105 -1.37 -18.55 3.38
CA ILE A 105 0.05 -18.56 3.75
C ILE A 105 0.69 -19.85 3.23
N GLY A 106 1.57 -19.69 2.25
CA GLY A 106 2.45 -20.77 1.79
C GLY A 106 3.61 -21.04 2.77
N SER A 107 4.43 -22.03 2.46
CA SER A 107 5.57 -22.42 3.29
C SER A 107 6.59 -21.28 3.46
N ILE A 108 7.30 -21.24 4.59
CA ILE A 108 8.29 -20.19 4.89
C ILE A 108 9.39 -20.04 3.83
N GLN A 109 9.65 -21.10 3.04
CA GLN A 109 10.63 -21.09 1.96
C GLN A 109 10.18 -20.25 0.74
N THR A 110 8.87 -20.04 0.55
CA THR A 110 8.33 -19.23 -0.56
C THR A 110 8.22 -17.76 -0.21
N TRP A 111 8.41 -17.40 1.06
CA TRP A 111 8.30 -16.01 1.52
C TRP A 111 9.41 -15.15 0.91
N ILE A 112 9.09 -13.88 0.68
CA ILE A 112 9.96 -12.94 -0.04
C ILE A 112 10.33 -11.74 0.84
N PRO A 113 11.48 -11.09 0.59
CA PRO A 113 11.87 -9.88 1.31
C PRO A 113 10.79 -8.78 1.22
N VAL A 114 10.64 -7.98 2.28
CA VAL A 114 9.63 -6.92 2.35
C VAL A 114 9.69 -5.96 1.15
N GLU A 115 10.88 -5.60 0.67
CA GLU A 115 11.03 -4.72 -0.50
C GLU A 115 10.35 -5.30 -1.76
N GLU A 116 10.51 -6.60 -2.00
CA GLU A 116 9.86 -7.28 -3.12
C GLU A 116 8.37 -7.52 -2.86
N TRP A 117 8.02 -7.80 -1.60
CA TRP A 117 6.63 -7.96 -1.20
C TRP A 117 5.82 -6.69 -1.50
N LEU A 118 6.34 -5.52 -1.14
CA LEU A 118 5.71 -4.21 -1.39
C LEU A 118 5.49 -3.90 -2.88
N LYS A 119 6.23 -4.56 -3.79
CA LYS A 119 6.11 -4.40 -5.26
C LYS A 119 5.04 -5.29 -5.88
N GLN A 120 4.51 -6.29 -5.15
CA GLN A 120 3.39 -7.10 -5.64
C GLN A 120 2.15 -6.22 -5.84
N ASN A 121 1.28 -6.59 -6.80
CA ASN A 121 0.09 -5.81 -7.14
C ASN A 121 -1.15 -6.44 -6.52
N VAL A 122 -1.95 -5.64 -5.83
CA VAL A 122 -3.28 -6.03 -5.35
C VAL A 122 -4.35 -5.83 -6.42
N SER A 123 -4.08 -4.97 -7.41
CA SER A 123 -4.90 -4.83 -8.62
C SER A 123 -4.08 -4.31 -9.79
N TRP A 124 -4.41 -4.72 -11.01
CA TRP A 124 -3.83 -4.19 -12.24
C TRP A 124 -4.80 -4.25 -13.42
N PHE A 125 -4.50 -3.53 -14.51
CA PHE A 125 -5.24 -3.63 -15.76
C PHE A 125 -4.38 -4.28 -16.86
N ASP A 126 -4.99 -5.10 -17.71
CA ASP A 126 -4.41 -5.67 -18.94
C ASP A 126 -4.25 -4.64 -20.07
N ARG A 127 -3.96 -3.39 -19.73
CA ARG A 127 -3.78 -2.34 -20.72
C ARG A 127 -2.42 -2.46 -21.36
N ASP A 128 -2.40 -2.33 -22.68
CA ASP A 128 -1.22 -2.14 -23.51
C ASP A 128 -1.21 -0.73 -24.15
N VAL A 129 -0.19 -0.47 -24.96
CA VAL A 129 0.01 0.78 -25.72
C VAL A 129 -1.22 1.15 -26.57
N LYS A 130 -1.93 0.16 -27.11
CA LYS A 130 -3.09 0.35 -28.00
C LYS A 130 -4.36 0.67 -27.23
N SER A 131 -4.46 0.17 -26.00
CA SER A 131 -5.61 0.35 -25.12
C SER A 131 -5.57 1.62 -24.25
N ILE A 132 -4.44 2.33 -24.18
CA ILE A 132 -4.38 3.61 -23.45
C ILE A 132 -5.38 4.60 -24.05
N ALA A 133 -6.17 5.21 -23.16
CA ALA A 133 -7.13 6.25 -23.49
C ALA A 133 -6.54 7.30 -24.44
N GLN A 134 -7.24 7.55 -25.55
CA GLN A 134 -6.85 8.57 -26.53
C GLN A 134 -7.02 9.99 -25.99
N MET A 135 -7.93 10.15 -25.03
CA MET A 135 -8.21 11.39 -24.33
C MET A 135 -8.22 11.15 -22.82
N LEU A 136 -7.65 12.09 -22.08
CA LEU A 136 -7.68 12.12 -20.62
C LEU A 136 -8.54 13.30 -20.15
N PRO A 137 -9.47 13.10 -19.22
CA PRO A 137 -10.09 14.21 -18.52
C PRO A 137 -9.03 15.07 -17.82
N LYS A 138 -9.26 16.38 -17.72
CA LYS A 138 -8.34 17.34 -17.08
C LYS A 138 -7.88 16.88 -15.70
N TYR A 139 -8.78 16.39 -14.85
CA TYR A 139 -8.43 15.93 -13.51
C TYR A 139 -7.46 14.74 -13.53
N SER A 140 -7.64 13.77 -14.43
CA SER A 140 -6.74 12.62 -14.58
C SER A 140 -5.37 13.06 -15.07
N TYR A 141 -5.35 13.97 -16.06
CA TYR A 141 -4.11 14.52 -16.60
C TYR A 141 -3.31 15.30 -15.53
N GLU A 142 -3.98 16.19 -14.78
CA GLU A 142 -3.35 16.93 -13.68
C GLU A 142 -2.84 16.00 -12.57
N TYR A 143 -3.59 14.95 -12.23
CA TYR A 143 -3.15 13.95 -11.25
C TYR A 143 -1.88 13.22 -11.71
N ILE A 144 -1.82 12.81 -12.98
CA ILE A 144 -0.62 12.20 -13.59
C ILE A 144 0.56 13.17 -13.48
N LEU A 145 0.38 14.45 -13.82
CA LEU A 145 1.43 15.47 -13.69
C LEU A 145 1.91 15.67 -12.24
N ASN A 146 1.05 15.47 -11.25
CA ASN A 146 1.40 15.55 -9.83
C ASN A 146 2.14 14.30 -9.33
N LYS A 147 1.97 13.15 -10.00
CA LYS A 147 2.76 11.93 -9.74
C LYS A 147 4.16 12.00 -10.36
N LEU A 148 4.35 12.76 -11.45
CA LEU A 148 5.66 13.00 -12.08
C LEU A 148 6.53 13.98 -11.27
N THR A 149 6.96 13.55 -10.09
CA THR A 149 7.78 14.32 -9.14
C THR A 149 9.03 13.56 -8.71
N GLY A 150 9.92 14.20 -7.94
CA GLY A 150 11.15 13.58 -7.46
C GLY A 150 12.02 13.06 -8.61
N LYS A 151 12.29 11.75 -8.61
CA LYS A 151 13.08 11.07 -9.66
C LYS A 151 12.42 11.09 -11.05
N LEU A 152 11.10 11.29 -11.13
CA LEU A 152 10.35 11.30 -12.39
C LEU A 152 10.08 12.71 -12.92
N LYS A 153 10.58 13.75 -12.24
CA LYS A 153 10.32 15.16 -12.57
C LYS A 153 10.73 15.52 -14.00
N GLU A 154 11.80 14.91 -14.51
CA GLU A 154 12.32 15.14 -15.85
C GLU A 154 11.35 14.68 -16.95
N LEU A 155 10.52 13.66 -16.67
CA LEU A 155 9.51 13.15 -17.59
C LEU A 155 8.29 14.07 -17.72
N LYS A 156 8.13 15.05 -16.82
CA LYS A 156 6.94 15.90 -16.77
C LYS A 156 6.80 16.80 -18.00
N SER A 157 7.89 17.45 -18.42
CA SER A 157 7.89 18.30 -19.62
C SER A 157 7.65 17.48 -20.88
N GLU A 158 8.24 16.28 -20.94
CA GLU A 158 8.04 15.33 -22.02
C GLU A 158 6.57 14.89 -22.11
N PHE A 159 5.96 14.46 -21.00
CA PHE A 159 4.55 14.09 -20.96
C PHE A 159 3.63 15.22 -21.41
N ILE A 160 3.92 16.46 -20.98
CA ILE A 160 3.16 17.65 -21.42
C ILE A 160 3.24 17.85 -22.94
N SER A 161 4.42 17.62 -23.53
CA SER A 161 4.63 17.77 -24.97
C SER A 161 3.86 16.76 -25.83
N LEU A 162 3.41 15.66 -25.23
CA LEU A 162 2.71 14.56 -25.90
C LEU A 162 1.18 14.77 -25.98
N TYR A 163 0.64 15.75 -25.24
CA TYR A 163 -0.80 16.05 -25.18
C TYR A 163 -1.14 17.48 -25.60
N ALA A 164 -2.34 17.66 -26.16
CA ALA A 164 -2.95 18.95 -26.46
C ALA A 164 -4.27 19.08 -25.70
N CYS A 165 -4.55 20.28 -25.20
CA CYS A 165 -5.83 20.58 -24.55
C CYS A 165 -6.85 20.95 -25.63
N GLU A 166 -8.02 20.32 -25.57
CA GLU A 166 -9.16 20.55 -26.44
C GLU A 166 -10.42 20.74 -25.60
N GLN A 167 -11.35 21.57 -26.08
CA GLN A 167 -12.66 21.71 -25.46
C GLN A 167 -13.67 20.83 -26.18
N VAL A 168 -14.35 19.98 -25.42
CA VAL A 168 -15.37 19.07 -25.94
C VAL A 168 -16.67 19.30 -25.20
N GLU A 169 -17.79 19.13 -25.90
CA GLU A 169 -19.11 19.10 -25.29
C GLU A 169 -19.47 17.66 -24.95
N TYR A 170 -19.71 17.38 -23.67
CA TYR A 170 -20.13 16.08 -23.18
C TYR A 170 -21.36 16.24 -22.28
N LYS A 171 -22.47 15.60 -22.66
CA LYS A 171 -23.76 15.68 -21.95
C LYS A 171 -24.26 17.13 -21.72
N GLY A 172 -23.99 18.04 -22.66
CA GLY A 172 -24.40 19.44 -22.58
C GLY A 172 -23.48 20.34 -21.76
N GLU A 173 -22.36 19.80 -21.25
CA GLU A 173 -21.33 20.58 -20.57
C GLU A 173 -20.07 20.66 -21.43
N VAL A 174 -19.49 21.86 -21.52
CA VAL A 174 -18.19 22.06 -22.17
C VAL A 174 -17.10 21.78 -21.14
N MET A 175 -16.19 20.87 -21.48
CA MET A 175 -15.08 20.48 -20.61
C MET A 175 -13.75 20.41 -21.37
N ASP A 176 -12.67 20.70 -20.62
CA ASP A 176 -11.30 20.56 -21.11
C ASP A 176 -10.88 19.07 -21.04
N VAL A 177 -10.41 18.54 -22.16
CA VAL A 177 -9.79 17.21 -22.26
C VAL A 177 -8.40 17.31 -22.86
N TYR A 178 -7.54 16.36 -22.52
CA TYR A 178 -6.18 16.26 -23.05
C TYR A 178 -6.10 15.10 -24.03
N CYS A 179 -6.02 15.42 -25.32
CA CYS A 179 -5.90 14.48 -26.42
C CYS A 179 -4.42 14.22 -26.75
N LYS A 180 -4.08 12.99 -27.13
CA LYS A 180 -2.74 12.68 -27.64
C LYS A 180 -2.45 13.51 -28.89
N ARG A 181 -1.31 14.21 -28.94
CA ARG A 181 -0.92 15.00 -30.13
C ARG A 181 -0.59 14.15 -31.35
N TYR A 182 -0.16 12.92 -31.12
CA TYR A 182 0.33 12.03 -32.16
C TYR A 182 -0.33 10.64 -31.99
N PRO A 183 -1.65 10.52 -32.20
CA PRO A 183 -2.39 9.30 -31.89
C PRO A 183 -1.94 8.09 -32.73
N GLU A 184 -1.42 8.32 -33.94
CA GLU A 184 -0.94 7.28 -34.85
C GLU A 184 0.58 7.00 -34.72
N ASP A 185 1.30 7.72 -33.86
CA ASP A 185 2.76 7.56 -33.69
C ASP A 185 3.04 6.50 -32.62
N GLU A 186 3.40 5.29 -33.05
CA GLU A 186 3.67 4.15 -32.16
C GLU A 186 4.79 4.43 -31.16
N ILE A 187 5.85 5.14 -31.55
CA ILE A 187 6.99 5.44 -30.67
C ILE A 187 6.54 6.39 -29.56
N LYS A 188 5.79 7.43 -29.91
CA LYS A 188 5.28 8.38 -28.92
C LYS A 188 4.20 7.75 -28.03
N ASN A 189 3.37 6.87 -28.57
CA ASN A 189 2.39 6.12 -27.78
C ASN A 189 3.06 5.15 -26.80
N GLN A 190 4.11 4.44 -27.24
CA GLN A 190 4.93 3.62 -26.35
C GLN A 190 5.54 4.49 -25.25
N ARG A 191 6.02 5.68 -25.59
CA ARG A 191 6.60 6.59 -24.59
C ARG A 191 5.58 7.06 -23.55
N ILE A 192 4.35 7.37 -23.97
CA ILE A 192 3.23 7.65 -23.05
C ILE A 192 3.02 6.44 -22.12
N TYR A 193 2.93 5.23 -22.69
CA TYR A 193 2.74 4.00 -21.93
C TYR A 193 3.84 3.81 -20.87
N ASP A 194 5.11 3.96 -21.23
CA ASP A 194 6.23 3.79 -20.31
C ASP A 194 6.23 4.81 -19.18
N ILE A 195 5.82 6.05 -19.44
CA ILE A 195 5.67 7.08 -18.40
C ILE A 195 4.54 6.72 -17.44
N LEU A 196 3.40 6.26 -17.98
CA LEU A 196 2.25 5.85 -17.18
C LEU A 196 2.55 4.61 -16.32
N GLU A 197 3.29 3.64 -16.85
CA GLU A 197 3.74 2.47 -16.10
C GLU A 197 4.66 2.86 -14.92
N GLN A 198 5.57 3.82 -15.11
CA GLN A 198 6.49 4.27 -14.05
C GLN A 198 5.79 4.92 -12.85
N ILE A 199 4.58 5.46 -13.04
CA ILE A 199 3.79 6.05 -11.95
C ILE A 199 2.72 5.11 -11.40
N GLY A 200 2.66 3.86 -11.86
CA GLY A 200 1.66 2.89 -11.44
C GLY A 200 0.25 3.18 -11.96
N TYR A 201 0.11 3.81 -13.13
CA TYR A 201 -1.21 4.16 -13.68
C TYR A 201 -2.14 2.95 -13.86
N ASN A 202 -1.58 1.80 -14.24
CA ASN A 202 -2.33 0.56 -14.45
C ASN A 202 -2.17 -0.45 -13.32
N LYS A 203 -1.39 -0.15 -12.27
CA LYS A 203 -0.99 -1.13 -11.25
C LYS A 203 -1.05 -0.50 -9.87
N LEU A 204 -1.81 -1.13 -8.99
CA LEU A 204 -1.88 -0.79 -7.59
C LEU A 204 -0.98 -1.75 -6.80
N SER A 205 0.23 -1.29 -6.51
CA SER A 205 1.18 -2.02 -5.66
C SER A 205 0.68 -2.11 -4.22
N ILE A 206 1.15 -3.09 -3.45
CA ILE A 206 0.88 -3.16 -2.00
C ILE A 206 1.32 -1.86 -1.31
N TYR A 207 2.49 -1.32 -1.66
CA TYR A 207 2.97 -0.07 -1.08
C TYR A 207 2.00 1.09 -1.31
N ASP A 208 1.57 1.32 -2.55
CA ASP A 208 0.66 2.41 -2.89
C ASP A 208 -0.73 2.17 -2.29
N TYR A 209 -1.17 0.92 -2.22
CA TYR A 209 -2.41 0.54 -1.57
C TYR A 209 -2.43 0.88 -0.08
N LEU A 210 -1.42 0.42 0.68
CA LEU A 210 -1.28 0.75 2.11
C LEU A 210 -1.19 2.27 2.32
N LYS A 211 -0.46 2.96 1.45
CA LYS A 211 -0.38 4.43 1.46
C LYS A 211 -1.73 5.09 1.17
N HIS A 212 -2.53 4.53 0.25
CA HIS A 212 -3.84 5.06 -0.09
C HIS A 212 -4.86 4.94 1.04
N ILE A 213 -4.93 3.78 1.71
CA ILE A 213 -5.84 3.56 2.84
C ILE A 213 -5.49 4.48 4.02
N SER A 214 -4.21 4.75 4.23
CA SER A 214 -3.69 5.55 5.34
C SER A 214 -3.74 7.07 5.14
N ASP A 215 -3.37 7.57 3.94
CA ASP A 215 -3.24 9.01 3.67
C ASP A 215 -4.60 9.68 3.39
N LYS A 216 -5.61 8.94 2.88
CA LYS A 216 -6.91 9.50 2.51
C LYS A 216 -7.83 9.71 3.74
N ARG A 217 -7.36 10.52 4.70
CA ARG A 217 -8.11 10.94 5.91
C ARG A 217 -9.25 11.96 5.66
N GLY A 218 -9.54 12.37 4.41
CA GLY A 218 -10.64 13.32 4.16
C GLY A 218 -10.88 13.83 2.73
N ALA A 219 -10.34 13.21 1.68
CA ALA A 219 -10.28 13.85 0.35
C ALA A 219 -11.22 13.32 -0.74
N HIS A 220 -12.12 12.36 -0.47
CA HIS A 220 -12.98 11.77 -1.52
C HIS A 220 -14.44 11.54 -1.12
N ILE A 221 -14.99 12.32 -0.17
CA ILE A 221 -16.44 12.33 0.04
C ILE A 221 -17.16 12.82 -1.24
N ASP A 222 -16.49 13.56 -2.13
CA ASP A 222 -17.12 14.15 -3.33
C ASP A 222 -16.69 13.57 -4.69
N VAL A 223 -15.90 12.49 -4.76
CA VAL A 223 -15.36 12.05 -6.06
C VAL A 223 -15.40 10.53 -6.19
N GLY A 224 -16.40 10.03 -6.91
CA GLY A 224 -16.64 8.61 -7.26
C GLY A 224 -15.56 7.92 -8.11
N HIS A 225 -14.31 8.41 -8.06
CA HIS A 225 -13.16 7.90 -8.81
C HIS A 225 -12.17 7.09 -7.95
N SER A 226 -12.41 6.96 -6.63
CA SER A 226 -11.62 6.08 -5.75
C SER A 226 -12.25 4.70 -5.53
N LEU A 227 -13.34 4.38 -6.24
CA LEU A 227 -14.09 3.12 -6.12
C LEU A 227 -13.20 1.88 -6.21
N VAL A 228 -12.15 1.93 -7.03
CA VAL A 228 -11.24 0.79 -7.22
C VAL A 228 -10.54 0.37 -5.93
N VAL A 229 -10.11 1.31 -5.08
CA VAL A 229 -9.44 0.97 -3.81
C VAL A 229 -10.41 0.35 -2.81
N GLU A 230 -11.67 0.80 -2.82
CA GLU A 230 -12.73 0.24 -2.00
C GLU A 230 -13.12 -1.17 -2.48
N LEU A 231 -13.20 -1.39 -3.80
CA LEU A 231 -13.41 -2.71 -4.40
C LEU A 231 -12.30 -3.69 -4.04
N VAL A 232 -11.04 -3.25 -4.05
CA VAL A 232 -9.88 -4.09 -3.67
C VAL A 232 -9.90 -4.45 -2.18
N ASN A 233 -10.44 -3.58 -1.33
CA ASN A 233 -10.50 -3.81 0.11
C ASN A 233 -11.85 -4.38 0.58
N TYR A 234 -12.64 -4.95 -0.32
CA TYR A 234 -13.92 -5.54 0.05
C TYR A 234 -13.72 -6.69 1.04
N ALA A 235 -14.66 -6.82 1.98
CA ALA A 235 -14.62 -7.85 2.99
C ALA A 235 -15.01 -9.21 2.41
N ASP A 236 -14.37 -10.28 2.88
CA ASP A 236 -14.89 -11.63 2.62
C ASP A 236 -16.09 -11.97 3.54
N ASN A 237 -16.53 -13.23 3.45
CA ASN A 237 -17.64 -13.75 4.25
C ASN A 237 -17.38 -13.73 5.76
N ASP A 238 -16.12 -13.68 6.19
CA ASP A 238 -15.71 -13.58 7.60
C ASP A 238 -15.55 -12.11 8.03
N LYS A 239 -15.99 -11.17 7.18
CA LYS A 239 -15.84 -9.71 7.33
C LYS A 239 -14.37 -9.26 7.38
N MET A 240 -13.47 -10.05 6.79
CA MET A 240 -12.04 -9.79 6.79
C MET A 240 -11.63 -9.14 5.47
N THR A 241 -11.01 -7.96 5.58
CA THR A 241 -10.50 -7.23 4.41
C THR A 241 -9.05 -7.63 4.11
N LEU A 242 -8.54 -7.18 2.97
CA LEU A 242 -7.15 -7.40 2.60
C LEU A 242 -6.17 -6.83 3.64
N ILE A 243 -6.51 -5.67 4.23
CA ILE A 243 -5.71 -5.04 5.30
C ILE A 243 -5.64 -5.93 6.54
N TYR A 244 -6.76 -6.56 6.92
CA TYR A 244 -6.79 -7.51 8.02
C TYR A 244 -5.86 -8.70 7.78
N TYR A 245 -5.96 -9.34 6.60
CA TYR A 245 -5.09 -10.46 6.27
C TYR A 245 -3.61 -10.06 6.28
N MET A 246 -3.25 -8.91 5.70
CA MET A 246 -1.87 -8.42 5.73
C MET A 246 -1.37 -8.19 7.16
N GLY A 247 -2.23 -7.66 8.04
CA GLY A 247 -1.94 -7.48 9.47
C GLY A 247 -1.64 -8.80 10.16
N ILE A 248 -2.51 -9.80 9.99
CA ILE A 248 -2.32 -11.13 10.59
C ILE A 248 -1.08 -11.81 9.99
N GLN A 249 -0.88 -11.76 8.67
CA GLN A 249 0.30 -12.34 8.00
C GLN A 249 1.61 -11.74 8.52
N MET A 250 1.66 -10.42 8.74
CA MET A 250 2.85 -9.76 9.31
C MET A 250 3.16 -10.28 10.71
N ILE A 251 2.14 -10.38 11.58
CA ILE A 251 2.31 -10.91 12.94
C ILE A 251 2.77 -12.37 12.87
N TYR A 252 2.19 -13.17 11.99
CA TYR A 252 2.52 -14.58 11.82
C TYR A 252 3.98 -14.75 11.39
N ALA A 253 4.38 -13.97 10.38
CA ALA A 253 5.74 -13.95 9.87
C ALA A 253 6.75 -13.51 10.94
N ALA A 254 6.40 -12.55 11.79
CA ALA A 254 7.23 -12.11 12.92
C ALA A 254 7.40 -13.21 13.97
N LYS A 255 6.32 -13.87 14.39
CA LYS A 255 6.39 -15.01 15.32
C LYS A 255 7.31 -16.13 14.82
N LYS A 256 7.39 -16.36 13.50
CA LYS A 256 8.23 -17.41 12.91
C LYS A 256 9.69 -17.02 12.70
N GLN A 257 10.01 -15.74 12.59
CA GLN A 257 11.36 -15.26 12.23
C GLN A 257 12.09 -14.56 13.38
N ILE A 258 11.38 -14.15 14.43
CA ILE A 258 11.92 -13.39 15.56
C ILE A 258 11.69 -14.22 16.84
N PRO A 259 12.74 -14.81 17.43
CA PRO A 259 12.61 -15.68 18.60
C PRO A 259 11.87 -15.04 19.78
N GLU A 260 12.09 -13.75 20.01
CA GLU A 260 11.45 -13.03 21.11
C GLU A 260 9.93 -12.89 20.96
N LEU A 261 9.39 -13.08 19.75
CA LEU A 261 7.97 -12.98 19.45
C LEU A 261 7.29 -14.35 19.27
N GLU A 262 8.01 -15.47 19.42
CA GLU A 262 7.47 -16.82 19.17
C GLU A 262 6.16 -17.08 19.94
N ASP A 263 6.12 -16.67 21.21
CA ASP A 263 4.98 -16.84 22.11
C ASP A 263 3.91 -15.74 22.02
N TYR A 264 4.12 -14.68 21.22
CA TYR A 264 3.18 -13.55 21.13
C TYR A 264 1.82 -13.99 20.56
N TRP A 265 0.71 -13.73 21.26
CA TRP A 265 -0.65 -14.11 20.82
C TRP A 265 -0.79 -15.60 20.47
N LYS A 266 -0.90 -16.44 21.50
CA LYS A 266 -0.98 -17.91 21.35
C LYS A 266 -2.27 -18.36 20.67
N GLU A 267 -3.33 -17.59 20.81
CA GLU A 267 -4.65 -17.86 20.24
C GLU A 267 -4.82 -17.28 18.82
N MET A 268 -3.71 -17.02 18.12
CA MET A 268 -3.75 -16.47 16.77
C MET A 268 -4.46 -17.43 15.81
N PRO A 269 -5.35 -16.93 14.91
CA PRO A 269 -6.01 -17.74 13.92
C PRO A 269 -5.00 -18.50 13.05
N CYS A 270 -5.27 -19.78 12.77
CA CYS A 270 -4.46 -20.55 11.83
C CYS A 270 -4.74 -20.03 10.41
N LEU A 271 -3.69 -19.51 9.75
CA LEU A 271 -3.76 -19.03 8.37
C LEU A 271 -3.10 -19.99 7.37
N GLU A 272 -2.57 -21.12 7.84
CA GLU A 272 -2.04 -22.15 6.97
C GLU A 272 -3.22 -22.89 6.32
N SER A 273 -3.34 -22.80 5.00
CA SER A 273 -4.23 -23.69 4.26
C SER A 273 -3.62 -25.09 4.28
N GLU A 274 -4.37 -26.09 4.76
CA GLU A 274 -4.01 -27.48 4.51
C GLU A 274 -3.85 -27.68 2.99
N MET A 275 -2.69 -28.20 2.58
CA MET A 275 -2.25 -28.36 1.19
C MET A 275 -3.21 -29.15 0.32
#